data_AF-A0A7Y1ZM98-F1
#
_entry.id   AF-A0A7Y1ZM98-F1
#
_cell.length_a   1.000
_cell.length_b   1.000
_cell.length_c   1.000
_cell.angle_alpha   90.00
_cell.angle_beta   90.00
_cell.angle_gamma   90.00
#
_symmetry.space_group_name_H-M   'P 1'
#
loop_
_entity.id
_entity.type
_entity.pdbx_description
1 polymer ?
#
loop_
_entity_poly.entity_id
_entity_poly.type
_entity_poly.pdbx_seq_one_letter_code
_entity_poly.pdbx_strand_id
1 'polypeptide(L)' 'MEWLGNITEIRGAEVKSVAVDVDNDITTVQWFMDYSHAEWGSKTYNQVAVQEWEGYKIVSETFYYGS' A
#
# COMPACT_ATOMS: atom_id res chain seq x y z
N MET A 1 -11.44 1.95 5.39
CA MET A 1 -10.60 2.09 6.59
C MET A 1 -10.76 0.93 7.59
N GLU A 2 -11.71 -0.01 7.38
CA GLU A 2 -11.91 -1.19 8.27
C GLU A 2 -10.72 -2.18 8.30
N TRP A 3 -9.90 -2.27 7.26
CA TRP A 3 -8.77 -3.22 7.20
C TRP A 3 -7.70 -2.99 8.29
N LEU A 4 -7.41 -1.73 8.66
CA LEU A 4 -6.36 -1.43 9.64
C LEU A 4 -6.77 -1.82 11.07
N GLY A 5 -8.07 -1.85 11.37
CA GLY A 5 -8.58 -2.09 12.73
C GLY A 5 -8.36 -3.51 13.25
N ASN A 6 -8.11 -4.47 12.35
CA ASN A 6 -7.97 -5.89 12.67
C ASN A 6 -6.54 -6.41 12.51
N ILE A 7 -5.56 -5.51 12.30
CA ILE A 7 -4.14 -5.87 12.33
C ILE A 7 -3.74 -6.07 13.79
N THR A 8 -3.27 -7.26 14.14
CA THR A 8 -2.87 -7.61 15.51
C THR A 8 -1.37 -7.45 15.75
N GLU A 9 -0.56 -7.48 14.69
CA GLU A 9 0.88 -7.28 14.74
C GLU A 9 1.39 -6.80 13.38
N ILE A 10 2.32 -5.84 13.36
CA ILE A 10 3.07 -5.45 12.17
C ILE A 10 4.52 -5.82 12.40
N ARG A 11 5.05 -6.74 11.59
CA ARG A 11 6.46 -7.19 11.64
C ARG A 11 7.32 -6.45 10.62
N GLY A 12 6.72 -5.99 9.52
CA GLY A 12 7.43 -5.25 8.49
C GLY A 12 6.50 -4.44 7.60
N ALA A 13 6.91 -3.20 7.33
CA ALA A 13 6.34 -2.36 6.28
C ALA A 13 7.49 -1.54 5.70
N GLU A 14 7.82 -1.78 4.44
CA GLU A 14 8.99 -1.17 3.80
C GLU A 14 8.63 -0.67 2.40
N VAL A 15 8.95 0.59 2.13
CA VAL A 15 8.94 1.15 0.77
C VAL A 15 10.13 0.59 0.03
N LYS A 16 9.86 -0.18 -1.02
CA LYS A 16 10.89 -0.76 -1.89
C LYS A 16 11.30 0.18 -3.00
N SER A 17 10.34 0.89 -3.59
CA SER A 17 10.58 1.85 -4.66
C SER A 17 9.41 2.84 -4.78
N VAL A 18 9.71 4.00 -5.36
CA VAL A 18 8.74 5.04 -5.70
C VAL A 18 9.00 5.49 -7.13
N ALA A 19 7.95 5.53 -7.94
CA ALA A 19 7.93 6.23 -9.22
C ALA A 19 6.92 7.38 -9.15
N VAL A 20 7.23 8.50 -9.79
CA VAL A 20 6.39 9.69 -9.83
C VAL A 20 6.17 10.06 -11.29
N ASP A 21 4.90 10.15 -11.67
CA ASP A 21 4.45 10.72 -12.93
C ASP A 21 3.87 12.10 -12.63
N VAL A 22 4.71 13.12 -12.83
CA VAL A 22 4.39 14.51 -12.49
C VAL A 22 3.33 15.09 -13.44
N ASP A 23 3.32 14.65 -14.69
CA ASP A 23 2.40 15.21 -15.71
C ASP A 23 0.96 14.75 -15.48
N ASN A 24 0.77 13.61 -14.82
CA ASN A 24 -0.53 13.02 -14.52
C ASN A 24 -0.89 13.06 -13.03
N ASP A 25 -0.09 13.71 -12.18
CA ASP A 25 -0.28 13.75 -10.72
C ASP A 25 -0.43 12.34 -10.09
N ILE A 26 0.41 11.38 -10.52
CA ILE A 26 0.36 9.99 -10.05
C ILE A 26 1.67 9.60 -9.35
N THR A 27 1.56 8.87 -8.24
CA THR A 27 2.68 8.15 -7.63
C THR A 27 2.41 6.66 -7.63
N THR A 28 3.46 5.87 -7.90
CA THR A 28 3.44 4.42 -7.79
C THR A 28 4.43 4.01 -6.71
N VAL A 29 3.95 3.36 -5.65
CA VAL A 29 4.77 2.97 -4.50
C VAL A 29 4.74 1.46 -4.34
N GLN A 30 5.91 0.84 -4.46
CA GLN A 30 6.07 -0.58 -4.18
C GLN A 30 6.34 -0.78 -2.69
N TRP A 31 5.56 -1.66 -2.07
CA TRP A 31 5.64 -1.98 -0.65
C TRP A 31 5.92 -3.46 -0.43
N PHE A 32 6.72 -3.75 0.58
CA PHE A 32 6.72 -5.03 1.27
C PHE A 32 5.90 -4.91 2.56
N MET A 33 5.00 -5.85 2.79
CA MET A 33 4.13 -5.92 3.96
C MET A 33 4.27 -7.28 4.66
N ASP A 34 4.48 -7.27 5.97
CA ASP A 34 4.42 -8.43 6.86
C ASP A 34 3.65 -8.08 8.14
N TYR A 35 2.45 -8.63 8.27
CA TYR A 35 1.55 -8.37 9.40
C TYR A 35 0.68 -9.58 9.72
N SER A 36 0.13 -9.61 10.94
CA SER A 36 -0.94 -10.53 11.33
C SER A 36 -2.28 -9.81 11.31
N HIS A 37 -3.28 -10.44 10.72
CA HIS A 37 -4.66 -10.01 10.76
C HIS A 37 -5.47 -10.99 11.61
N ALA A 38 -6.36 -10.48 12.47
CA ALA A 38 -7.18 -11.29 13.36
C ALA A 38 -7.95 -12.41 12.64
N GLU A 39 -8.43 -12.13 11.43
CA GLU A 39 -9.23 -13.08 10.63
C GLU A 39 -8.44 -13.81 9.55
N TRP A 40 -7.35 -13.23 9.04
CA TRP A 40 -6.64 -13.77 7.86
C TRP A 40 -5.31 -14.45 8.21
N GLY A 41 -4.95 -14.44 9.50
CA GLY A 41 -3.67 -14.93 9.99
C GLY A 41 -2.51 -14.06 9.53
N SER A 42 -1.32 -14.68 9.45
CA SER A 42 -0.11 -14.01 8.99
C SER A 42 -0.14 -13.80 7.47
N LYS A 43 0.13 -12.56 7.06
CA LYS A 43 0.25 -12.15 5.67
C LYS A 43 1.63 -11.55 5.44
N THR A 44 2.30 -12.06 4.42
CA THR A 44 3.59 -11.54 3.95
C THR A 44 3.53 -11.46 2.43
N TYR A 45 3.58 -10.26 1.87
CA TYR A 45 3.47 -10.06 0.43
C TYR A 45 4.07 -8.72 -0.01
N ASN A 46 4.32 -8.61 -1.31
CA ASN A 46 4.60 -7.35 -1.97
C ASN A 46 3.33 -6.81 -2.62
N GLN A 47 3.13 -5.50 -2.57
CA GLN A 47 2.04 -4.82 -3.25
C GLN A 47 2.55 -3.55 -3.94
N VAL A 48 1.79 -3.07 -4.91
CA VAL A 48 2.02 -1.77 -5.56
C VAL A 48 0.78 -0.91 -5.32
N ALA A 49 0.97 0.25 -4.70
CA ALA A 49 -0.06 1.27 -4.55
C ALA A 49 0.10 2.30 -5.67
N VAL A 50 -0.93 2.48 -6.49
CA VAL A 50 -1.04 3.58 -7.46
C VAL A 50 -1.94 4.63 -6.83
N GLN A 51 -1.41 5.83 -6.66
CA GLN A 51 -2.04 6.95 -5.99
C GLN A 51 -2.22 8.10 -6.98
N GLU A 52 -3.45 8.58 -7.13
CA GLU A 52 -3.76 9.80 -7.89
C GLU A 52 -3.90 10.97 -6.92
N TRP A 53 -3.37 12.13 -7.29
CA TRP A 53 -3.30 13.31 -6.44
C TRP A 53 -4.08 14.49 -7.01
N GLU A 54 -4.67 15.28 -6.13
CA GLU A 54 -5.11 16.65 -6.43
C GLU A 54 -4.39 17.59 -5.46
N GLY A 55 -3.40 18.33 -5.97
CA GLY A 55 -2.53 19.17 -5.16
C GLY A 55 -1.71 18.34 -4.17
N TYR A 56 -2.01 18.45 -2.87
CA TYR A 56 -1.27 17.77 -1.80
C TYR A 56 -2.02 16.58 -1.20
N LYS A 57 -3.10 16.14 -1.84
CA LYS A 57 -3.97 15.09 -1.31
C LYS A 57 -4.12 13.95 -2.30
N ILE A 58 -3.93 12.73 -1.81
CA ILE A 58 -4.32 11.52 -2.54
C ILE A 58 -5.84 11.47 -2.62
N VAL A 59 -6.39 11.47 -3.83
CA VAL A 59 -7.83 11.40 -4.10
C VAL A 59 -8.29 10.01 -4.49
N SER A 60 -7.40 9.17 -5.03
CA SER A 60 -7.65 7.78 -5.37
C SER A 60 -6.42 6.94 -5.04
N GLU A 61 -6.63 5.73 -4.52
CA GLU A 61 -5.56 4.76 -4.25
C GLU A 61 -6.02 3.36 -4.63
N THR A 62 -5.30 2.74 -5.56
CA THR A 62 -5.55 1.36 -6.03
C THR A 62 -4.36 0.47 -5.72
N PHE A 63 -4.62 -0.71 -5.16
CA PHE A 63 -3.60 -1.69 -4.83
C PHE A 63 -3.57 -2.83 -5.84
N TYR A 64 -2.38 -3.11 -6.37
CA TYR A 64 -2.08 -4.27 -7.20
C TYR A 64 -1.22 -5.25 -6.40
N TYR A 65 -1.58 -6.53 -6.49
CA TYR A 65 -0.86 -7.63 -5.85
C TYR A 65 -0.27 -8.52 -6.95
N GLY A 66 0.92 -9.08 -6.70
CA GLY A 66 1.50 -10.07 -7.61
C GLY A 66 0.60 -11.30 -7.75
N SER A 67 0.55 -11.90 -8.95
CA SER A 67 -0.15 -13.16 -9.24
C SER A 67 0.59 -14.37 -8.69
#